data_AF-A0A5P9GT72-F1
#
_entry.id   AF-A0A5P9GT72-F1
#
_cell.length_a   1.000
_cell.length_b   1.000
_cell.length_c   1.000
_cell.angle_alpha   90.00
_cell.angle_beta   90.00
_cell.angle_gamma   90.00
#
_symmetry.space_group_name_H-M   'P 1'
#
loop_
_entity.id
_entity.type
_entity.pdbx_description
1 polymer ?
#
loop_
_entity_poly.entity_id
_entity_poly.type
_entity_poly.pdbx_seq_one_letter_code
_entity_poly.pdbx_strand_id
1 'polypeptide(L)'
;MSRTAILGFIAFVTAVTVGAFLAQKYTIGGEASSEMPPPSPRIASTQVDLVALQEAATESCMCERRGGSEEECNAAYASARQALLFKIYGTSQFDEMAASATACAPVSTEIDCFEFTDGERCITTGFSVNGASNDVENRRVCTVNEARAIERAYEDGWLGEDGVEPDPNDEEEWRVANERATGAVDDMLRRILAGEPTPPREPSGGCAG
;
A
#
# COMPACT_ATOMS: atom_id res chain seq x y z
N MET A 1 2.56 59.85 7.70
CA MET A 1 3.53 58.76 7.98
C MET A 1 4.28 58.47 6.69
N SER A 2 5.60 58.58 6.66
CA SER A 2 6.37 58.41 5.40
C SER A 2 6.35 56.95 4.96
N ARG A 3 6.39 56.69 3.65
CA ARG A 3 6.43 55.33 3.07
C ARG A 3 7.58 54.47 3.63
N THR A 4 8.67 55.11 4.05
CA THR A 4 9.81 54.47 4.72
C THR A 4 9.50 53.95 6.12
N ALA A 5 8.62 54.62 6.87
CA ALA A 5 8.21 54.16 8.21
C ALA A 5 7.29 52.93 8.15
N ILE A 6 6.45 52.84 7.11
CA ILE A 6 5.54 51.70 6.91
C ILE A 6 6.32 50.43 6.53
N LEU A 7 7.32 50.55 5.65
CA LEU A 7 8.18 49.41 5.28
C LEU A 7 9.02 48.90 6.46
N GLY A 8 9.52 49.80 7.30
CA GLY A 8 10.26 49.43 8.52
C GLY A 8 9.38 48.67 9.53
N PHE A 9 8.12 49.07 9.68
CA PHE A 9 7.17 48.40 10.57
C PHE A 9 6.82 46.99 10.07
N ILE A 10 6.56 46.82 8.76
CA ILE A 10 6.27 45.50 8.18
C ILE A 10 7.45 44.55 8.37
N ALA A 11 8.68 45.00 8.09
CA ALA A 11 9.87 44.16 8.26
C ALA A 11 10.06 43.70 9.73
N PHE A 12 9.79 44.59 10.69
CA PHE A 12 9.88 44.27 12.12
C PHE A 12 8.82 43.25 12.54
N VAL A 13 7.56 43.43 12.10
CA VAL A 13 6.48 42.49 12.41
C VAL A 13 6.77 41.10 11.84
N THR A 14 7.26 41.01 10.60
CA THR A 14 7.62 39.73 9.96
C THR A 14 8.78 39.03 10.68
N ALA A 15 9.78 39.78 11.13
CA ALA A 15 10.91 39.20 11.87
C ALA A 15 10.46 38.63 13.24
N VAL A 16 9.55 39.33 13.93
CA VAL A 16 9.02 38.88 15.24
C VAL A 16 8.12 37.65 15.08
N THR A 17 7.26 37.59 14.05
CA THR A 17 6.39 36.42 13.82
C THR A 17 7.19 35.18 13.39
N VAL A 18 8.19 35.33 12.52
CA VAL A 18 9.08 34.22 12.14
C VAL A 18 9.93 33.76 13.33
N GLY A 19 10.43 34.70 14.15
CA GLY A 19 11.18 34.37 15.36
C GLY A 19 10.35 33.61 16.40
N ALA A 20 9.11 34.03 16.63
CA ALA A 20 8.19 33.34 17.55
C ALA A 20 7.80 31.94 17.05
N PHE A 21 7.56 31.79 15.74
CA PHE A 21 7.24 30.50 15.13
C PHE A 21 8.41 29.50 15.22
N LEU A 22 9.64 29.97 14.98
CA LEU A 22 10.83 29.14 15.15
C LEU A 22 11.06 28.78 16.63
N ALA A 23 10.89 29.72 17.56
CA ALA A 23 11.02 29.44 18.98
C ALA A 23 10.04 28.36 19.48
N GLN A 24 8.77 28.40 19.04
CA GLN A 24 7.80 27.33 19.32
C GLN A 24 8.20 25.98 18.72
N LYS A 25 8.80 25.98 17.52
CA LYS A 25 9.24 24.73 16.88
C LYS A 25 10.40 24.06 17.65
N TYR A 26 11.21 24.83 18.38
CA TYR A 26 12.38 24.32 19.12
C TYR A 26 12.14 24.09 20.62
N THR A 27 11.05 24.58 21.21
CA THR A 27 10.72 24.32 22.62
C THR A 27 9.89 23.05 22.86
N ILE A 28 9.36 22.40 21.82
CA ILE A 28 8.62 21.12 21.90
C ILE A 28 9.57 19.93 21.61
N GLY A 29 10.82 20.00 22.05
CA GLY A 29 11.85 18.99 21.76
C GLY A 29 12.51 18.40 23.01
N GLY A 30 11.83 18.43 24.17
CA GLY A 30 12.48 18.16 25.46
C GLY A 30 11.66 17.43 26.50
N GLU A 31 10.55 16.78 26.15
CA GLU A 31 10.01 15.73 27.00
C GLU A 31 10.59 14.41 26.48
N ALA A 32 11.58 13.88 27.20
CA ALA A 32 12.03 12.51 27.03
C ALA A 32 10.83 11.62 27.34
N SER A 33 10.08 11.26 26.29
CA SER A 33 9.08 10.21 26.36
C SER A 33 9.81 8.99 26.90
N SER A 34 9.37 8.52 28.06
CA SER A 34 9.78 7.22 28.55
C SER A 34 9.10 6.20 27.64
N GLU A 35 9.70 5.95 26.47
CA GLU A 35 9.30 4.85 25.59
C GLU A 35 9.44 3.57 26.42
N MET A 36 8.31 3.10 26.95
CA MET A 36 8.22 1.75 27.45
C MET A 36 8.62 0.83 26.30
N PRO A 37 9.50 -0.16 26.53
CA PRO A 37 9.87 -1.09 25.47
C PRO A 37 8.60 -1.74 24.92
N PRO A 38 8.52 -1.96 23.59
CA PRO A 38 7.36 -2.60 23.00
C PRO A 38 7.09 -3.94 23.68
N PRO A 39 5.81 -4.29 23.93
CA PRO A 39 5.48 -5.57 24.54
C PRO A 39 6.04 -6.72 23.69
N SER A 40 6.67 -7.71 24.34
CA SER A 40 7.16 -8.89 23.64
C SER A 40 6.00 -9.82 23.23
N PRO A 41 6.09 -10.48 22.06
CA PRO A 41 5.10 -11.46 21.64
C PRO A 41 5.06 -12.66 22.59
N ARG A 42 3.87 -13.21 22.82
CA ARG A 42 3.59 -14.25 23.83
C ARG A 42 3.14 -15.58 23.26
N ILE A 43 2.83 -15.63 21.96
CA ILE A 43 2.31 -16.81 21.28
C ILE A 43 3.12 -17.11 20.02
N ALA A 44 3.09 -18.36 19.60
CA ALA A 44 3.64 -18.80 18.31
C ALA A 44 2.59 -18.66 17.20
N SER A 45 3.06 -18.49 15.97
CA SER A 45 2.21 -18.35 14.77
C SER A 45 1.28 -19.54 14.56
N THR A 46 1.67 -20.75 14.97
CA THR A 46 0.85 -21.96 14.87
C THR A 46 -0.39 -21.96 15.78
N GLN A 47 -0.52 -20.98 16.67
CA GLN A 47 -1.65 -20.86 17.61
C GLN A 47 -2.75 -19.95 17.08
N VAL A 48 -2.59 -19.40 15.87
CA VAL A 48 -3.53 -18.47 15.26
C VAL A 48 -3.83 -18.88 13.82
N ASP A 49 -5.02 -18.53 13.36
CA ASP A 49 -5.45 -18.80 11.99
C ASP A 49 -5.19 -17.55 11.13
N LEU A 50 -3.98 -17.48 10.55
CA LEU A 50 -3.60 -16.40 9.65
C LEU A 50 -4.33 -16.49 8.30
N VAL A 51 -4.79 -17.68 7.90
CA VAL A 51 -5.55 -17.88 6.67
C VAL A 51 -6.90 -17.20 6.80
N ALA A 52 -7.61 -17.43 7.91
CA ALA A 52 -8.89 -16.76 8.17
C ALA A 52 -8.75 -15.22 8.22
N LEU A 53 -7.62 -14.71 8.73
CA LEU A 53 -7.38 -13.26 8.73
C LEU A 53 -7.14 -12.70 7.32
N GLN A 54 -6.38 -13.43 6.49
CA GLN A 54 -6.18 -13.08 5.08
C GLN A 54 -7.47 -13.18 4.26
N GLU A 55 -8.33 -14.16 4.54
CA GLU A 55 -9.66 -14.28 3.96
C GLU A 55 -10.52 -13.06 4.32
N ALA A 56 -10.52 -12.64 5.59
CA ALA A 56 -11.23 -11.43 6.02
C ALA A 56 -10.72 -10.15 5.33
N ALA A 57 -9.41 -10.04 5.10
CA ALA A 57 -8.84 -8.92 4.34
C ALA A 57 -9.30 -8.93 2.87
N THR A 58 -9.30 -10.12 2.25
CA THR A 58 -9.81 -10.33 0.90
C THR A 58 -11.29 -9.96 0.79
N GLU A 59 -12.11 -10.41 1.75
CA GLU A 59 -13.53 -10.09 1.81
C GLU A 59 -13.79 -8.59 1.96
N SER A 60 -12.98 -7.89 2.78
CA SER A 60 -13.04 -6.44 2.92
C SER A 60 -12.81 -5.74 1.57
N CYS A 61 -11.72 -6.09 0.88
CA CYS A 61 -11.43 -5.54 -0.44
C CYS A 61 -12.58 -5.81 -1.44
N MET A 62 -13.14 -7.02 -1.42
CA MET A 62 -14.26 -7.39 -2.28
C MET A 62 -15.54 -6.61 -1.95
N CYS A 63 -15.76 -6.27 -0.69
CA CYS A 63 -16.87 -5.43 -0.24
C CYS A 63 -16.73 -4.00 -0.76
N GLU A 64 -15.55 -3.38 -0.63
CA GLU A 64 -15.29 -2.03 -1.15
C GLU A 64 -15.44 -1.99 -2.67
N ARG A 65 -14.95 -3.03 -3.37
CA ARG A 65 -15.13 -3.17 -4.82
C ARG A 65 -16.60 -3.21 -5.25
N ARG A 66 -17.49 -3.72 -4.39
CA ARG A 66 -18.95 -3.74 -4.64
C ARG A 66 -19.64 -2.43 -4.27
N GLY A 67 -18.88 -1.40 -3.87
CA GLY A 67 -19.39 -0.09 -3.51
C GLY A 67 -19.78 0.04 -2.03
N GLY A 68 -19.37 -0.89 -1.17
CA GLY A 68 -19.49 -0.72 0.28
C GLY A 68 -18.57 0.41 0.78
N SER A 69 -18.90 0.99 1.94
CA SER A 69 -18.02 1.99 2.56
C SER A 69 -16.80 1.30 3.19
N GLU A 70 -15.66 1.99 3.17
CA GLU A 70 -14.42 1.51 3.77
C GLU A 70 -14.61 1.09 5.24
N GLU A 71 -15.36 1.87 6.02
CA GLU A 71 -15.64 1.58 7.43
C GLU A 71 -16.42 0.27 7.61
N GLU A 72 -17.47 0.06 6.82
CA GLU A 72 -18.30 -1.15 6.90
C GLU A 72 -17.52 -2.38 6.43
N CYS A 73 -16.82 -2.27 5.30
CA CYS A 73 -16.08 -3.36 4.70
C CYS A 73 -14.89 -3.80 5.56
N ASN A 74 -14.16 -2.85 6.15
CA ASN A 74 -12.99 -3.17 6.99
C ASN A 74 -13.34 -3.57 8.42
N ALA A 75 -14.58 -3.39 8.88
CA ALA A 75 -14.94 -3.64 10.29
C ALA A 75 -14.58 -5.07 10.76
N ALA A 76 -14.88 -6.08 9.95
CA ALA A 76 -14.60 -7.47 10.29
C ALA A 76 -13.09 -7.76 10.35
N TYR A 77 -12.35 -7.30 9.34
CA TYR A 77 -10.90 -7.43 9.28
C TYR A 77 -10.22 -6.70 10.45
N ALA A 78 -10.57 -5.44 10.70
CA ALA A 78 -10.02 -4.63 11.77
C ALA A 78 -10.28 -5.26 13.15
N SER A 79 -11.49 -5.80 13.37
CA SER A 79 -11.82 -6.51 14.62
C SER A 79 -10.99 -7.78 14.80
N ALA A 80 -10.88 -8.61 13.75
CA ALA A 80 -10.09 -9.84 13.77
C ALA A 80 -8.59 -9.55 14.00
N ARG A 81 -8.06 -8.53 13.32
CA ARG A 81 -6.68 -8.04 13.48
C ARG A 81 -6.43 -7.57 14.91
N GLN A 82 -7.33 -6.77 15.49
CA GLN A 82 -7.19 -6.31 16.87
C GLN A 82 -7.23 -7.46 17.88
N ALA A 83 -8.12 -8.43 17.66
CA ALA A 83 -8.18 -9.63 18.49
C ALA A 83 -6.89 -10.46 18.40
N LEU A 84 -6.27 -10.53 17.22
CA LEU A 84 -4.97 -11.18 17.03
C LEU A 84 -3.86 -10.43 17.80
N LEU A 85 -3.76 -9.10 17.64
CA LEU A 85 -2.77 -8.28 18.35
C LEU A 85 -2.88 -8.44 19.87
N PHE A 86 -4.11 -8.46 20.39
CA PHE A 86 -4.34 -8.72 21.81
C PHE A 86 -3.84 -10.10 22.24
N LYS A 87 -4.03 -11.14 21.42
CA LYS A 87 -3.50 -12.48 21.71
C LYS A 87 -1.97 -12.50 21.70
N ILE A 88 -1.35 -11.82 20.73
CA ILE A 88 0.12 -11.77 20.59
C ILE A 88 0.75 -11.03 21.77
N TYR A 89 0.28 -9.84 22.11
CA TYR A 89 0.96 -8.94 23.05
C TYR A 89 0.32 -8.86 24.44
N GLY A 90 -0.90 -9.37 24.60
CA GLY A 90 -1.67 -9.32 25.85
C GLY A 90 -2.13 -7.91 26.23
N THR A 91 -2.20 -6.99 25.27
CA THR A 91 -2.63 -5.59 25.47
C THR A 91 -3.40 -5.11 24.24
N SER A 92 -4.34 -4.17 24.46
CA SER A 92 -5.13 -3.54 23.39
C SER A 92 -4.53 -2.22 22.90
N GLN A 93 -3.41 -1.77 23.47
CA GLN A 93 -2.78 -0.48 23.19
C GLN A 93 -1.66 -0.57 22.13
N PHE A 94 -1.59 -1.68 21.39
CA PHE A 94 -0.57 -1.86 20.37
C PHE A 94 -1.12 -1.42 19.00
N ASP A 95 -0.80 -0.20 18.60
CA ASP A 95 -1.16 0.37 17.29
C ASP A 95 -0.03 0.27 16.26
N GLU A 96 1.18 -0.12 16.67
CA GLU A 96 2.36 -0.06 15.82
C GLU A 96 2.51 -1.34 14.99
N MET A 97 1.94 -1.33 13.79
CA MET A 97 2.29 -2.30 12.75
C MET A 97 2.83 -1.58 11.54
N ALA A 98 3.91 -2.14 10.98
CA ALA A 98 4.37 -1.76 9.65
C ALA A 98 3.41 -2.37 8.61
N ALA A 99 2.35 -1.64 8.27
CA ALA A 99 1.71 -1.84 6.98
C ALA A 99 2.80 -1.62 5.92
N SER A 100 3.10 -2.66 5.15
CA SER A 100 4.15 -2.59 4.13
C SER A 100 3.58 -2.97 2.79
N ALA A 101 4.18 -2.42 1.74
CA ALA A 101 3.84 -2.76 0.37
C ALA A 101 5.12 -3.17 -0.36
N THR A 102 5.07 -4.25 -1.12
CA THR A 102 6.18 -4.62 -2.01
C THR A 102 6.19 -3.66 -3.18
N ALA A 103 7.31 -2.99 -3.45
CA ALA A 103 7.41 -2.00 -4.54
C ALA A 103 7.73 -2.66 -5.89
N CYS A 104 6.83 -3.50 -6.39
CA CYS A 104 7.00 -4.16 -7.69
C CYS A 104 6.09 -3.54 -8.75
N ALA A 105 6.59 -3.50 -9.98
CA ALA A 105 5.79 -3.16 -11.15
C ALA A 105 5.42 -4.45 -11.89
N PRO A 106 4.20 -4.56 -12.43
CA PRO A 106 3.10 -3.59 -12.37
C PRO A 106 2.26 -3.69 -11.07
N VAL A 107 2.47 -4.70 -10.23
CA VAL A 107 1.66 -4.96 -9.03
C VAL A 107 2.48 -4.82 -7.74
N SER A 108 1.98 -4.02 -6.82
CA SER A 108 2.40 -3.96 -5.43
C SER A 108 1.51 -4.81 -4.55
N THR A 109 2.10 -5.61 -3.66
CA THR A 109 1.37 -6.44 -2.69
C THR A 109 1.34 -5.71 -1.36
N GLU A 110 0.14 -5.49 -0.83
CA GLU A 110 -0.08 -4.92 0.50
C GLU A 110 -0.05 -6.05 1.53
N ILE A 111 0.73 -5.88 2.60
CA ILE A 111 0.89 -6.90 3.63
C ILE A 111 0.81 -6.33 5.04
N ASP A 112 0.27 -7.13 5.94
CA ASP A 112 0.32 -6.93 7.39
C ASP A 112 1.22 -8.00 8.01
N CYS A 113 2.28 -7.56 8.72
CA CYS A 113 3.27 -8.44 9.34
C CYS A 113 3.15 -8.46 10.87
N PHE A 114 3.06 -9.66 11.45
CA PHE A 114 2.88 -9.88 12.88
C PHE A 114 4.11 -10.59 13.45
N GLU A 115 4.63 -10.07 14.56
CA GLU A 115 5.73 -10.71 15.28
C GLU A 115 5.19 -11.77 16.25
N PHE A 116 5.65 -13.01 16.12
CA PHE A 116 5.34 -14.11 17.03
C PHE A 116 6.61 -14.59 17.76
N THR A 117 6.46 -15.44 18.77
CA THR A 117 7.61 -16.03 19.48
C THR A 117 8.50 -16.90 18.59
N ASP A 118 7.97 -17.38 17.46
CA ASP A 118 8.64 -18.20 16.43
C ASP A 118 8.96 -17.40 15.14
N GLY A 119 8.97 -16.07 15.24
CA GLY A 119 9.36 -15.14 14.18
C GLY A 119 8.20 -14.36 13.58
N GLU A 120 8.51 -13.53 12.58
CA GLU A 120 7.53 -12.72 11.86
C GLU A 120 6.73 -13.57 10.86
N ARG A 121 5.44 -13.29 10.72
CA ARG A 121 4.60 -13.80 9.64
C ARG A 121 3.79 -12.65 9.04
N CYS A 122 3.77 -12.59 7.72
CA CYS A 122 2.97 -11.61 7.00
C CYS A 122 1.80 -12.29 6.31
N ILE A 123 0.70 -11.56 6.21
CA ILE A 123 -0.45 -11.92 5.37
C ILE A 123 -0.62 -10.88 4.28
N THR A 124 -1.20 -11.28 3.15
CA THR A 124 -1.57 -10.34 2.10
C THR A 124 -2.91 -9.71 2.40
N THR A 125 -2.99 -8.38 2.37
CA THR A 125 -4.21 -7.61 2.64
C THR A 125 -4.82 -7.00 1.37
N GLY A 126 -4.07 -7.00 0.27
CA GLY A 126 -4.54 -6.52 -1.02
C GLY A 126 -3.42 -6.37 -2.03
N PHE A 127 -3.77 -5.85 -3.20
CA PHE A 127 -2.82 -5.57 -4.26
C PHE A 127 -3.16 -4.24 -4.91
N SER A 128 -2.15 -3.42 -5.17
CA SER A 128 -2.27 -2.18 -5.92
C SER A 128 -1.57 -2.31 -7.28
N VAL A 129 -2.18 -1.73 -8.31
CA VAL A 129 -1.68 -1.76 -9.69
C VAL A 129 -0.98 -0.44 -10.00
N ASN A 130 0.35 -0.45 -9.95
CA ASN A 130 1.19 0.73 -10.23
C ASN A 130 1.42 0.96 -11.73
N GLY A 131 1.25 -0.10 -12.55
CA GLY A 131 1.44 -0.05 -14.00
C GLY A 131 0.26 0.47 -14.81
N ALA A 132 -0.85 0.86 -14.18
CA ALA A 132 -2.05 1.36 -14.86
C ALA A 132 -1.96 2.86 -15.16
N SER A 133 -2.66 3.30 -16.20
CA SER A 133 -2.78 4.73 -16.55
C SER A 133 -3.59 5.51 -15.51
N ASN A 134 -3.48 6.85 -15.55
CA ASN A 134 -4.19 7.78 -14.66
C ASN A 134 -5.72 7.81 -14.87
N ASP A 135 -6.22 7.15 -15.91
CA ASP A 135 -7.64 7.13 -16.24
C ASP A 135 -8.41 6.08 -15.43
N VAL A 136 -7.72 5.19 -14.72
CA VAL A 136 -8.35 4.20 -13.83
C VAL A 136 -8.32 4.69 -12.38
N GLU A 137 -9.47 5.15 -11.88
CA GLU A 137 -9.62 5.71 -10.53
C GLU A 137 -9.38 4.67 -9.41
N ASN A 138 -9.77 3.41 -9.63
CA ASN A 138 -9.52 2.32 -8.68
C ASN A 138 -8.45 1.36 -9.23
N ARG A 139 -7.27 1.39 -8.62
CA ARG A 139 -6.14 0.53 -8.98
C ARG A 139 -5.94 -0.64 -8.02
N ARG A 140 -6.93 -0.97 -7.20
CA ARG A 140 -6.86 -2.08 -6.25
C ARG A 140 -7.47 -3.34 -6.84
N VAL A 141 -6.77 -4.48 -6.71
CA VAL A 141 -7.31 -5.81 -6.94
C VAL A 141 -7.25 -6.63 -5.65
N CYS A 142 -8.16 -7.59 -5.51
CA CYS A 142 -8.45 -8.19 -4.21
C CYS A 142 -7.86 -9.59 -4.06
N THR A 143 -7.53 -10.25 -5.16
CA THR A 143 -7.06 -11.64 -5.12
C THR A 143 -5.71 -11.81 -5.80
N VAL A 144 -4.96 -12.83 -5.36
CA VAL A 144 -3.71 -13.26 -5.98
C VAL A 144 -3.90 -13.54 -7.48
N ASN A 145 -5.01 -14.17 -7.86
CA ASN A 145 -5.28 -14.50 -9.26
C ASN A 145 -5.50 -13.25 -10.12
N GLU A 146 -6.16 -12.22 -9.58
CA GLU A 146 -6.32 -10.93 -10.25
C GLU A 146 -4.98 -10.22 -10.40
N ALA A 147 -4.15 -10.19 -9.35
CA ALA A 147 -2.81 -9.65 -9.39
C ALA A 147 -1.92 -10.36 -10.44
N ARG A 148 -1.91 -11.70 -10.46
CA ARG A 148 -1.17 -12.48 -11.46
C ARG A 148 -1.67 -12.24 -12.89
N ALA A 149 -2.98 -12.02 -13.08
CA ALA A 149 -3.52 -11.68 -14.38
C ALA A 149 -3.00 -10.31 -14.88
N ILE A 150 -2.83 -9.34 -13.99
CA ILE A 150 -2.24 -8.03 -14.30
C ILE A 150 -0.75 -8.15 -14.64
N GLU A 151 0.04 -8.84 -13.82
CA GLU A 151 1.47 -9.07 -14.09
C GLU A 151 1.68 -9.71 -15.47
N ARG A 152 0.83 -10.68 -15.80
CA ARG A 152 0.90 -11.35 -17.08
C ARG A 152 0.48 -10.46 -18.25
N ALA A 153 -0.57 -9.66 -18.09
CA ALA A 153 -0.99 -8.72 -19.12
C ALA A 153 0.13 -7.71 -19.43
N TYR A 154 0.85 -7.27 -18.39
CA TYR A 154 2.03 -6.43 -18.55
C TYR A 154 3.14 -7.14 -19.30
N GLU A 155 3.50 -8.38 -18.91
CA GLU A 155 4.53 -9.18 -19.58
C GLU A 155 4.19 -9.42 -21.06
N ASP A 156 2.97 -9.84 -21.37
CA ASP A 156 2.52 -10.07 -22.75
C ASP A 156 2.55 -8.77 -23.57
N GLY A 157 2.17 -7.63 -22.97
CA GLY A 157 2.23 -6.32 -23.64
C GLY A 157 3.66 -5.80 -23.83
N TRP A 158 4.55 -6.10 -22.88
CA TRP A 158 5.97 -5.75 -22.93
C TRP A 158 6.66 -6.48 -24.08
N LEU A 159 6.48 -7.80 -24.15
CA LEU A 159 7.08 -8.68 -25.17
C LEU A 159 6.44 -8.54 -26.56
N GLY A 160 5.21 -8.04 -26.66
CA GLY A 160 4.52 -7.91 -27.95
C GLY A 160 4.15 -9.26 -28.61
N GLU A 161 3.77 -9.23 -29.88
CA GLU A 161 3.29 -10.42 -30.62
C GLU A 161 4.42 -11.39 -31.01
N ASP A 162 5.64 -10.87 -31.17
CA ASP A 162 6.84 -11.65 -31.52
C ASP A 162 7.50 -12.29 -30.28
N GLY A 163 7.11 -11.88 -29.07
CA GLY A 163 7.60 -12.44 -27.82
C GLY A 163 9.03 -12.02 -27.50
N VAL A 164 9.50 -10.90 -28.07
CA VAL A 164 10.88 -10.42 -27.96
C VAL A 164 10.93 -9.24 -26.99
N GLU A 165 11.90 -9.25 -26.09
CA GLU A 165 12.14 -8.10 -25.21
C GLU A 165 12.64 -6.89 -26.01
N PRO A 166 12.14 -5.67 -25.74
CA PRO A 166 12.60 -4.46 -26.42
C PRO A 166 14.09 -4.20 -26.15
N ASP A 167 14.84 -3.66 -27.12
CA ASP A 167 16.24 -3.31 -26.91
C ASP A 167 16.36 -2.22 -25.83
N PRO A 168 17.09 -2.46 -24.71
CA PRO A 168 17.32 -1.44 -23.68
C PRO A 168 18.06 -0.19 -24.14
N ASN A 169 18.67 -0.22 -25.33
CA ASN A 169 19.36 0.92 -25.91
C ASN A 169 18.54 1.64 -26.99
N ASP A 170 17.37 1.11 -27.37
CA ASP A 170 16.45 1.77 -28.29
C ASP A 170 15.31 2.41 -27.48
N GLU A 171 15.42 3.72 -27.26
CA GLU A 171 14.43 4.49 -26.49
C GLU A 171 13.02 4.42 -27.09
N GLU A 172 12.91 4.31 -28.42
CA GLU A 172 11.61 4.26 -29.09
C GLU A 172 10.97 2.88 -28.94
N GLU A 173 11.74 1.81 -29.11
CA GLU A 173 11.26 0.45 -28.87
C GLU A 173 10.81 0.27 -27.41
N TRP A 174 11.60 0.77 -26.47
CA TRP A 174 11.28 0.75 -25.04
C TRP A 174 10.01 1.54 -24.71
N ARG A 175 9.84 2.73 -25.30
CA ARG A 175 8.64 3.56 -25.14
C ARG A 175 7.40 2.84 -25.67
N VAL A 176 7.48 2.27 -26.88
CA VAL A 176 6.37 1.54 -27.50
C VAL A 176 6.01 0.29 -26.69
N ALA A 177 7.00 -0.47 -26.22
CA ALA A 177 6.76 -1.63 -25.36
C ALA A 177 6.07 -1.23 -24.04
N ASN A 178 6.51 -0.14 -23.41
CA ASN A 178 5.88 0.37 -22.19
C ASN A 178 4.43 0.83 -22.41
N GLU A 179 4.14 1.49 -23.53
CA GLU A 179 2.77 1.89 -23.91
C GLU A 179 1.86 0.68 -24.11
N ARG A 180 2.34 -0.35 -24.82
CA ARG A 180 1.60 -1.62 -25.00
C ARG A 180 1.34 -2.32 -23.67
N ALA A 181 2.36 -2.44 -22.83
CA ALA A 181 2.26 -3.07 -21.51
C ALA A 181 1.26 -2.33 -20.61
N THR A 182 1.30 -0.99 -20.61
CA THR A 182 0.35 -0.15 -19.84
C THR A 182 -1.07 -0.33 -20.36
N GLY A 183 -1.28 -0.31 -21.68
CA GLY A 183 -2.60 -0.55 -22.27
C GLY A 183 -3.17 -1.94 -21.93
N ALA A 184 -2.33 -2.97 -21.94
CA ALA A 184 -2.72 -4.33 -21.56
C ALA A 184 -3.09 -4.44 -20.07
N VAL A 185 -2.35 -3.75 -19.18
CA VAL A 185 -2.70 -3.63 -17.76
C VAL A 185 -4.05 -2.95 -17.58
N ASP A 186 -4.29 -1.82 -18.24
CA ASP A 186 -5.55 -1.08 -18.14
C ASP A 186 -6.74 -1.92 -18.63
N ASP A 187 -6.58 -2.62 -19.75
CA ASP A 187 -7.61 -3.52 -20.29
C ASP A 187 -7.93 -4.65 -19.31
N MET A 188 -6.91 -5.30 -18.74
CA MET A 188 -7.10 -6.37 -17.76
C MET A 188 -7.74 -5.84 -16.47
N LEU A 189 -7.29 -4.69 -15.97
CA LEU A 189 -7.84 -4.07 -14.77
C LEU A 189 -9.32 -3.72 -14.96
N ARG A 190 -9.69 -3.12 -16.11
CA ARG A 190 -11.09 -2.82 -16.44
C ARG A 190 -11.96 -4.09 -16.44
N ARG A 191 -11.46 -5.20 -17.00
CA ARG A 191 -12.18 -6.48 -17.01
C ARG A 191 -12.36 -7.06 -15.60
N ILE A 192 -11.32 -7.02 -14.77
CA ILE A 192 -11.36 -7.45 -13.37
C ILE A 192 -12.39 -6.63 -12.58
N LEU A 193 -12.36 -5.31 -12.72
CA LEU A 193 -13.29 -4.41 -12.02
C LEU A 193 -14.74 -4.58 -12.52
N ALA A 194 -14.93 -4.97 -13.79
CA ALA A 194 -16.22 -5.36 -14.33
C ALA A 194 -16.71 -6.74 -13.84
N GLY A 195 -15.90 -7.47 -13.07
CA GLY A 195 -16.24 -8.79 -12.55
C GLY A 195 -16.10 -9.91 -13.59
N GLU A 196 -15.36 -9.67 -14.68
CA GLU A 196 -15.06 -10.74 -15.62
C GLU A 196 -14.15 -11.79 -14.98
N PRO A 197 -14.36 -13.08 -15.27
CA PRO A 197 -13.52 -14.13 -14.72
C PRO A 197 -12.09 -14.00 -15.22
N THR A 198 -11.13 -14.00 -14.30
CA THR A 198 -9.71 -14.12 -14.60
C THR A 198 -9.34 -15.59 -14.79
N PRO A 199 -8.53 -15.93 -15.81
CA PRO A 199 -8.12 -17.31 -16.00
C PRO A 199 -7.28 -17.78 -14.79
N PRO A 200 -7.60 -18.93 -14.16
CA PRO A 200 -6.76 -19.49 -13.12
C PRO A 200 -5.40 -19.86 -13.71
N ARG A 201 -4.30 -19.44 -13.08
CA ARG A 201 -2.95 -19.66 -13.61
C ARG A 201 -1.92 -20.01 -12.54
N GLU A 202 -0.86 -20.68 -13.02
CA GLU A 202 0.31 -21.09 -12.24
C GLU A 202 1.00 -19.87 -11.58
N PRO A 203 1.80 -20.08 -10.53
CA PRO A 203 2.58 -19.02 -9.91
C PRO A 203 3.45 -18.29 -10.96
N SER A 204 3.31 -16.98 -11.05
CA SER A 204 4.29 -16.12 -11.73
C SER A 204 5.51 -15.95 -10.82
N GLY A 205 6.70 -15.72 -11.39
CA GLY A 205 7.87 -15.29 -10.63
C GLY A 205 7.80 -13.83 -10.15
N GLY A 206 6.63 -13.20 -10.26
CA GLY A 206 6.36 -11.82 -9.89
C GLY A 206 6.05 -11.64 -8.40
N CYS A 207 5.60 -10.46 -8.01
CA CYS A 207 5.31 -10.11 -6.62
C CYS A 207 3.91 -10.53 -6.16
N ALA A 208 3.09 -11.04 -7.08
CA ALA A 208 1.88 -11.81 -6.78
C ALA A 208 2.16 -13.32 -6.56
N GLY A 209 3.44 -13.73 -6.56
CA GLY A 209 3.94 -15.10 -6.49
C GLY A 209 3.88 -15.75 -5.12
#